data_AF-A0AAX4HMS6-F1
#
_entry.id   AF-A0AAX4HMS6-F1
#
_cell.length_a   1.000
_cell.length_b   1.000
_cell.length_c   1.000
_cell.angle_alpha   90.00
_cell.angle_beta   90.00
_cell.angle_gamma   90.00
#
_symmetry.space_group_name_H-M   'P 1'
#
loop_
_entity.id
_entity.type
_entity.pdbx_description
1 polymer ?
#
loop_
_entity_poly.entity_id
_entity_poly.type
_entity_poly.pdbx_seq_one_letter_code
_entity_poly.pdbx_strand_id
1 'polypeptide(L)'
;MKFVLIALALTFSVSSFAKHEKLIKACEGAAIDILQERAEKLGDEMIVESIKVDEVDARALNPFKYVWFKGNTVKTGEEIILLMQKPIGGECRAYSTFYR
;
A
#
# COMPACT_ATOMS: atom_id res chain seq x y z
N MET A 1 -1.74 51.22 5.52
CA MET A 1 -1.11 50.51 4.39
C MET A 1 -1.62 49.07 4.41
N LYS A 2 -2.20 48.58 3.30
CA LYS A 2 -2.88 47.27 3.23
C LYS A 2 -1.84 46.14 3.17
N PHE A 3 -1.81 45.28 4.18
CA PHE A 3 -1.14 43.99 4.11
C PHE A 3 -2.07 43.02 3.38
N VAL A 4 -1.81 42.77 2.10
CA VAL A 4 -2.46 41.67 1.37
C VAL A 4 -1.62 40.43 1.64
N LEU A 5 -2.02 39.65 2.66
CA LEU A 5 -1.54 38.30 2.84
C LEU A 5 -2.02 37.46 1.66
N ILE A 6 -1.12 37.19 0.71
CA ILE A 6 -1.33 36.15 -0.30
C ILE A 6 -1.07 34.81 0.40
N ALA A 7 -2.07 34.33 1.14
CA ALA A 7 -2.12 32.99 1.72
C ALA A 7 -3.11 32.14 0.92
N LEU A 8 -2.83 31.92 -0.37
CA LEU A 8 -3.73 31.16 -1.23
C LEU A 8 -2.94 30.30 -2.24
N ALA A 9 -2.08 29.41 -1.75
CA ALA A 9 -1.42 28.42 -2.61
C ALA A 9 -1.04 27.08 -1.94
N LEU A 10 -1.31 26.87 -0.65
CA LEU A 10 -0.88 25.65 0.06
C LEU A 10 -2.02 24.70 0.45
N THR A 11 -3.28 25.06 0.22
CA THR A 11 -4.41 24.22 0.66
C THR A 11 -4.69 23.02 -0.25
N PHE A 12 -4.35 23.09 -1.55
CA PHE A 12 -4.64 22.01 -2.50
C PHE A 12 -3.71 20.79 -2.38
N SER A 13 -2.44 21.02 -2.00
CA SER A 13 -1.45 19.93 -1.92
C SER A 13 -1.71 19.00 -0.74
N VAL A 14 -2.10 19.52 0.41
CA VAL A 14 -2.31 18.72 1.64
C VAL A 14 -3.49 17.74 1.50
N SER A 15 -4.55 18.13 0.76
CA SER A 15 -5.74 17.30 0.58
C SER A 15 -5.48 16.04 -0.27
N SER A 16 -4.59 16.14 -1.25
CA SER A 16 -4.28 15.02 -2.16
C SER A 16 -3.44 13.94 -1.46
N PHE A 17 -2.42 14.35 -0.69
CA PHE A 17 -1.58 13.42 0.07
C PHE A 17 -2.35 12.69 1.17
N ALA A 18 -3.22 13.38 1.93
CA ALA A 18 -4.04 12.75 2.95
C ALA A 18 -5.02 11.71 2.38
N LYS A 19 -5.62 12.00 1.21
CA LYS A 19 -6.47 11.04 0.50
C LYS A 19 -5.68 9.82 0.04
N HIS A 20 -4.47 10.03 -0.47
CA HIS A 20 -3.59 8.97 -0.93
C HIS A 20 -3.14 8.03 0.19
N GLU A 21 -2.74 8.58 1.35
CA GLU A 21 -2.39 7.79 2.53
C GLU A 21 -3.58 6.94 3.02
N LYS A 22 -4.79 7.51 3.02
CA LYS A 22 -6.01 6.77 3.38
C LYS A 22 -6.26 5.58 2.45
N LEU A 23 -5.99 5.72 1.15
CA LEU A 23 -6.16 4.63 0.18
C LEU A 23 -5.12 3.52 0.37
N ILE A 24 -3.89 3.88 0.75
CA ILE A 24 -2.85 2.90 1.09
C ILE A 24 -3.25 2.08 2.32
N LYS A 25 -3.65 2.76 3.42
CA LYS A 25 -4.11 2.09 4.65
C LYS A 25 -5.32 1.19 4.43
N ALA A 26 -6.24 1.57 3.54
CA ALA A 26 -7.37 0.73 3.19
C ALA A 26 -6.93 -0.58 2.51
N CYS A 27 -5.81 -0.57 1.77
CA CYS A 27 -5.27 -1.78 1.15
C CYS A 27 -4.41 -2.60 2.09
N GLU A 28 -3.83 -1.99 3.13
CA GLU A 28 -3.00 -2.67 4.11
C GLU A 28 -3.75 -3.80 4.84
N GLY A 29 -4.97 -3.55 5.31
CA GLY A 29 -5.78 -4.59 5.96
C GLY A 29 -6.03 -5.79 5.04
N ALA A 30 -6.49 -5.53 3.81
CA ALA A 30 -6.73 -6.60 2.82
C ALA A 30 -5.43 -7.30 2.39
N ALA A 31 -4.28 -6.60 2.39
CA ALA A 31 -2.99 -7.20 2.12
C ALA A 31 -2.58 -8.19 3.21
N ILE A 32 -2.76 -7.80 4.47
CA ILE A 32 -2.45 -8.62 5.64
C ILE A 32 -3.22 -9.92 5.57
N ASP A 33 -4.54 -9.85 5.37
CA ASP A 33 -5.41 -11.02 5.31
C ASP A 33 -4.94 -12.00 4.21
N ILE A 34 -4.61 -11.48 3.02
CA ILE A 34 -4.14 -12.30 1.90
C ILE A 34 -2.77 -12.91 2.19
N LEU A 35 -1.83 -12.14 2.75
CA LEU A 35 -0.48 -12.62 3.06
C LEU A 35 -0.51 -13.69 4.17
N GLN A 36 -1.34 -13.50 5.19
CA GLN A 36 -1.55 -14.48 6.25
C GLN A 36 -2.15 -15.78 5.71
N GLU A 37 -3.25 -15.70 4.93
CA GLU A 37 -3.88 -16.87 4.32
C GLU A 37 -2.88 -17.65 3.43
N ARG A 38 -1.96 -16.94 2.77
CA ARG A 38 -0.92 -17.55 1.94
C ARG A 38 0.14 -18.28 2.76
N ALA A 39 0.62 -17.68 3.84
CA ALA A 39 1.59 -18.34 4.71
C ALA A 39 0.98 -19.56 5.43
N GLU A 40 -0.28 -19.47 5.87
CA GLU A 40 -1.00 -20.59 6.45
C GLU A 40 -1.09 -21.78 5.48
N LYS A 41 -1.36 -21.53 4.19
CA LYS A 41 -1.35 -22.57 3.15
C LYS A 41 0.01 -23.23 2.94
N LEU A 42 1.10 -22.55 3.31
CA LEU A 42 2.46 -23.08 3.29
C LEU A 42 2.84 -23.78 4.61
N GLY A 43 1.94 -23.81 5.60
CA GLY A 43 2.23 -24.35 6.94
C GLY A 43 3.12 -23.42 7.79
N ASP A 44 3.17 -22.14 7.44
CA ASP A 44 3.98 -21.11 8.08
C ASP A 44 3.11 -19.98 8.65
N GLU A 45 3.75 -19.06 9.36
CA GLU A 45 3.15 -17.87 9.95
C GLU A 45 3.81 -16.62 9.37
N MET A 46 3.12 -15.48 9.39
CA MET A 46 3.63 -14.19 8.90
C MET A 46 3.85 -13.20 10.03
N ILE A 47 5.00 -12.51 10.02
CA ILE A 47 5.22 -11.34 10.90
C ILE A 47 4.64 -10.10 10.23
N VAL A 48 3.42 -9.76 10.65
CA VAL A 48 2.65 -8.59 10.17
C VAL A 48 3.38 -7.26 10.48
N GLU A 49 4.21 -7.21 11.51
CA GLU A 49 4.99 -6.02 11.89
C GLU A 49 6.02 -5.59 10.83
N SER A 50 6.38 -6.49 9.91
CA SER A 50 7.40 -6.26 8.89
C SER A 50 6.85 -5.75 7.55
N ILE A 51 5.55 -5.45 7.47
CA ILE A 51 4.94 -5.11 6.19
C ILE A 51 5.47 -3.77 5.69
N LYS A 52 6.37 -3.83 4.72
CA LYS A 52 6.88 -2.65 4.03
C LYS A 52 5.91 -2.29 2.91
N VAL A 53 5.55 -1.01 2.90
CA VAL A 53 4.68 -0.42 1.91
C VAL A 53 5.54 0.41 0.97
N ASP A 54 5.63 -0.03 -0.29
CA ASP A 54 6.36 0.68 -1.33
C ASP A 54 5.40 1.05 -2.47
N GLU A 55 5.47 2.29 -2.94
CA GLU A 55 4.70 2.70 -4.11
C GLU A 55 5.31 2.11 -5.38
N VAL A 56 4.47 1.72 -6.34
CA VAL A 56 4.97 1.18 -7.60
C VAL A 56 5.42 2.30 -8.52
N ASP A 57 6.65 2.24 -9.03
CA ASP A 57 7.21 3.24 -9.96
C ASP A 57 6.32 3.37 -11.21
N ALA A 58 5.97 4.62 -11.52
CA ALA A 58 5.12 5.09 -12.62
C ALA A 58 5.48 4.56 -14.01
N ARG A 59 6.71 4.10 -14.23
CA ARG A 59 7.14 3.52 -15.52
C ARG A 59 6.71 2.06 -15.70
N ALA A 60 6.54 1.31 -14.62
CA ALA A 60 6.06 -0.07 -14.65
C ALA A 60 4.54 -0.12 -14.41
N LEU A 61 4.06 0.61 -13.41
CA LEU A 61 2.64 0.72 -13.04
C LEU A 61 2.38 2.06 -12.32
N ASN A 62 1.19 2.64 -12.46
CA ASN A 62 0.86 3.96 -11.90
C ASN A 62 0.82 3.94 -10.33
N PRO A 63 1.66 4.74 -9.61
CA PRO A 63 1.71 4.77 -8.13
C PRO A 63 0.42 5.27 -7.47
N PHE A 64 -0.36 6.09 -8.16
CA PHE A 64 -1.68 6.51 -7.67
C PHE A 64 -2.72 5.39 -7.74
N LYS A 65 -2.43 4.34 -8.52
CA LYS A 65 -3.33 3.20 -8.74
C LYS A 65 -2.85 1.93 -8.03
N TYR A 66 -1.56 1.79 -7.76
CA TYR A 66 -0.98 0.55 -7.24
C TYR A 66 -0.05 0.77 -6.05
N VAL A 67 0.08 -0.25 -5.21
CA VAL A 67 0.95 -0.29 -4.04
C VAL A 67 1.47 -1.72 -3.81
N TRP A 68 2.71 -1.85 -3.38
CA TRP A 68 3.30 -3.11 -2.94
C TRP A 68 3.18 -3.28 -1.44
N PHE A 69 2.84 -4.49 -1.02
CA PHE A 69 3.01 -4.97 0.35
C PHE A 69 4.00 -6.12 0.33
N LYS A 70 4.92 -6.12 1.27
CA LYS A 70 5.94 -7.16 1.41
C LYS A 70 5.88 -7.70 2.82
N GLY A 71 5.84 -9.01 3.02
CA GLY A 71 6.04 -9.59 4.34
C GLY A 71 6.89 -10.86 4.27
N ASN A 72 7.36 -11.29 5.42
CA ASN A 72 8.27 -12.44 5.54
C ASN A 72 7.63 -13.51 6.42
N THR A 73 7.79 -14.76 5.99
CA THR A 73 7.35 -15.92 6.77
C THR A 73 8.30 -16.18 7.93
N VAL A 74 7.81 -16.79 9.01
CA VAL A 74 8.57 -17.00 10.24
C VAL A 74 9.53 -18.18 10.12
N LYS A 75 9.06 -19.32 9.65
CA LYS A 75 9.85 -20.58 9.65
C LYS A 75 10.80 -20.63 8.47
N THR A 76 10.33 -20.25 7.27
CA THR A 76 11.16 -20.33 6.05
C THR A 76 11.96 -19.06 5.80
N GLY A 77 11.54 -17.92 6.35
CA GLY A 77 12.15 -16.62 6.05
C GLY A 77 11.92 -16.18 4.61
N GLU A 78 10.94 -16.76 3.93
CA GLU A 78 10.60 -16.49 2.54
C GLU A 78 9.89 -15.14 2.42
N GLU A 79 10.25 -14.36 1.42
CA GLU A 79 9.66 -13.06 1.16
C GLU A 79 8.46 -13.20 0.23
N ILE A 80 7.29 -12.78 0.69
CA ILE A 80 6.06 -12.73 -0.10
C ILE A 80 5.77 -11.27 -0.46
N ILE A 81 5.70 -10.98 -1.75
CA ILE A 81 5.41 -9.66 -2.29
C ILE A 81 4.01 -9.68 -2.91
N LEU A 82 3.15 -8.75 -2.51
CA LEU A 82 1.79 -8.60 -2.99
C LEU A 82 1.60 -7.24 -3.66
N LEU A 83 1.18 -7.26 -4.93
CA LEU A 83 0.72 -6.06 -5.64
C LEU A 83 -0.76 -5.87 -5.38
N MET A 84 -1.14 -4.69 -4.88
CA MET A 84 -2.53 -4.31 -4.74
C MET A 84 -2.88 -3.10 -5.60
N GLN A 85 -4.10 -3.13 -6.12
CA GLN A 85 -4.71 -1.98 -6.77
C GLN A 85 -5.51 -1.17 -5.74
N LYS A 86 -5.14 0.11 -5.58
CA LYS A 86 -5.85 1.10 -4.76
C LYS A 86 -7.27 1.31 -5.30
N PRO A 87 -8.26 1.58 -4.43
CA PRO A 87 -9.64 1.64 -4.85
C PRO A 87 -9.94 2.96 -5.56
N ILE A 88 -10.42 2.87 -6.80
CA ILE A 88 -11.02 3.99 -7.53
C ILE A 88 -12.54 3.81 -7.44
N GLY A 89 -13.11 4.06 -6.26
CA GLY A 89 -14.56 3.94 -6.00
C GLY A 89 -15.07 2.55 -5.60
N GLY A 90 -14.22 1.70 -4.99
CA GLY A 90 -14.58 0.34 -4.56
C GLY A 90 -13.62 -0.22 -3.50
N GLU A 91 -13.40 -1.53 -3.50
CA GLU A 91 -12.49 -2.24 -2.57
C GLU A 91 -11.06 -2.37 -3.13
N CYS A 92 -10.07 -2.54 -2.24
CA CYS A 92 -8.71 -2.90 -2.64
C CYS A 92 -8.69 -4.33 -3.21
N ARG A 93 -7.96 -4.53 -4.30
CA ARG A 93 -7.87 -5.83 -4.97
C ARG A 93 -6.44 -6.26 -5.17
N ALA A 94 -6.13 -7.50 -4.84
CA ALA A 94 -4.87 -8.12 -5.21
C ALA A 94 -4.80 -8.24 -6.74
N TYR A 95 -3.69 -7.78 -7.30
CA TYR A 95 -3.41 -7.86 -8.73
C TYR A 95 -2.46 -9.02 -9.06
N SER A 96 -1.47 -9.26 -8.20
CA SER A 96 -0.50 -10.34 -8.37
C SER A 96 0.28 -10.59 -7.08
N THR A 97 0.77 -11.82 -6.90
CA THR A 97 1.61 -12.24 -5.77
C THR A 97 2.89 -12.87 -6.30
N PHE A 98 4.03 -12.51 -5.71
CA PHE A 98 5.36 -13.01 -6.06
C PHE A 98 6.05 -13.56 -4.81
N TYR A 99 6.95 -14.51 -5.03
CA TYR A 99 7.81 -15.11 -4.02
C TYR A 99 9.26 -14.78 -4.38
N ARG A 100 10.07 -14.43 -3.39
CA ARG A 100 11.50 -14.11 -3.57
C ARG A 100 12.38 -14.78 -2.54
#